data_AF-A0A7C3Y690-F1
#
_entry.id   AF-A0A7C3Y690-F1
#
_cell.length_a   1.000
_cell.length_b   1.000
_cell.length_c   1.000
_cell.angle_alpha   90.00
_cell.angle_beta   90.00
_cell.angle_gamma   90.00
#
_symmetry.space_group_name_H-M   'P 1'
#
loop_
_entity.id
_entity.type
_entity.pdbx_description
1 polymer ?
#
loop_
_entity_poly.entity_id
_entity_poly.type
_entity_poly.pdbx_seq_one_letter_code
_entity_poly.pdbx_strand_id
1 'polypeptide(L)'
;MSSNPEMISKEEAARQVHSMITRLAWLHYSFARTLMKDLGEEKGKALSKKAVSLYGELVGKGAQAKTKAKGLPLTRENYSEDLPSLGWGHSETVEVEGEKRRRVYTCHLAKIWKELGAPEVGRLYCYVDQAKYEAYNPDLVCVHVKNVLDGDPYCELAVRSKKK
;
A
#
# COMPACT_ATOMS: atom_id res chain seq x y z
N MET A 1 10.93 -16.00 38.69
CA MET A 1 9.65 -15.26 38.52
C MET A 1 9.30 -15.29 37.05
N SER A 2 8.36 -16.16 36.67
CA SER A 2 7.83 -16.21 35.31
C SER A 2 6.94 -15.00 35.14
N SER A 3 7.47 -13.90 34.59
CA SER A 3 6.64 -12.76 34.20
C SER A 3 5.73 -13.24 33.07
N ASN A 4 4.43 -13.36 33.34
CA ASN A 4 3.46 -13.50 32.27
C ASN A 4 3.63 -12.30 31.33
N PRO A 5 3.67 -12.51 30.00
CA PRO A 5 3.75 -11.40 29.07
C PRO A 5 2.52 -10.51 29.25
N GLU A 6 2.71 -9.20 29.21
CA GLU A 6 1.61 -8.23 29.20
C GLU A 6 0.83 -8.39 27.88
N MET A 7 -0.49 -8.50 27.97
CA MET A 7 -1.38 -8.78 26.84
C MET A 7 -2.39 -7.65 26.65
N ILE A 8 -2.73 -7.34 25.39
CA ILE A 8 -3.81 -6.41 25.02
C ILE A 8 -4.91 -7.15 24.25
N SER A 9 -6.13 -6.61 24.24
CA SER A 9 -7.22 -7.17 23.43
C SER A 9 -6.96 -6.96 21.93
N LYS A 10 -7.65 -7.74 21.09
CA LYS A 10 -7.56 -7.59 19.63
C LYS A 10 -8.07 -6.23 19.16
N GLU A 11 -9.10 -5.72 19.81
CA GLU A 11 -9.70 -4.42 19.55
C GLU A 11 -8.70 -3.30 19.85
N GLU A 12 -7.99 -3.40 20.98
CA GLU A 12 -6.96 -2.45 21.36
C GLU A 12 -5.77 -2.50 20.40
N ALA A 13 -5.31 -3.68 20.01
CA ALA A 13 -4.26 -3.85 19.00
C ALA A 13 -4.66 -3.23 17.65
N ALA A 14 -5.90 -3.47 17.19
CA ALA A 14 -6.42 -2.87 15.97
C ALA A 14 -6.48 -1.34 16.06
N ARG A 15 -6.91 -0.79 17.20
CA ARG A 15 -6.92 0.67 17.45
C ARG A 15 -5.52 1.28 17.35
N GLN A 16 -4.51 0.62 17.92
CA GLN A 16 -3.12 1.09 17.83
C GLN A 16 -2.59 1.04 16.39
N VAL A 17 -2.89 -0.02 15.63
CA VAL A 17 -2.54 -0.11 14.20
C VAL A 17 -3.22 1.00 13.41
N HIS A 18 -4.53 1.23 13.63
CA HIS A 18 -5.28 2.30 12.98
C HIS A 18 -4.70 3.68 13.32
N SER A 19 -4.25 3.92 14.56
CA SER A 19 -3.57 5.17 14.93
C SER A 19 -2.33 5.42 14.07
N MET A 20 -1.50 4.39 13.86
CA MET A 20 -0.31 4.51 13.00
C MET A 20 -0.66 4.70 11.53
N ILE A 21 -1.69 4.03 11.02
CA ILE A 21 -2.20 4.25 9.66
C ILE A 21 -2.69 5.69 9.50
N THR A 22 -3.36 6.24 10.51
CA THR A 22 -3.82 7.63 10.50
C THR A 22 -2.68 8.62 10.41
N ARG A 23 -1.64 8.43 11.23
CA ARG A 23 -0.45 9.27 11.18
C ARG A 23 0.26 9.18 9.83
N LEU A 24 0.29 8.00 9.20
CA LEU A 24 0.86 7.83 7.86
C LEU A 24 0.04 8.57 6.79
N ALA A 25 -1.30 8.50 6.86
CA ALA A 25 -2.18 9.25 5.95
C ALA A 25 -1.94 10.75 6.05
N TRP A 26 -1.88 11.29 7.27
CA TRP A 26 -1.58 12.70 7.52
C TRP A 26 -0.18 13.08 7.06
N LEU A 27 0.83 12.25 7.33
CA LEU A 27 2.20 12.50 6.89
C LEU A 27 2.28 12.63 5.37
N HIS A 28 1.73 11.68 4.62
CA HIS A 28 1.68 11.75 3.16
C HIS A 28 0.95 13.01 2.68
N TYR A 29 -0.23 13.29 3.25
CA TYR A 29 -1.01 14.47 2.90
C TYR A 29 -0.22 15.76 3.14
N SER A 30 0.37 15.94 4.32
CA SER A 30 1.13 17.13 4.70
C SER A 30 2.32 17.36 3.77
N PHE A 31 3.12 16.33 3.49
CA PHE A 31 4.26 16.47 2.58
C PHE A 31 3.80 16.82 1.16
N ALA A 32 2.82 16.10 0.64
CA ALA A 32 2.35 16.30 -0.73
C ALA A 32 1.71 17.69 -0.91
N ARG A 33 0.90 18.15 0.05
CA ARG A 33 0.28 19.48 0.02
C ARG A 33 1.29 20.60 0.18
N THR A 34 2.29 20.45 1.03
CA THR A 34 3.37 21.44 1.15
C THR A 34 4.13 21.55 -0.17
N LEU A 35 4.47 20.43 -0.81
CA LEU A 35 5.14 20.45 -2.12
C LEU A 35 4.28 21.12 -3.20
N MET A 36 2.98 20.84 -3.26
CA MET A 36 2.06 21.48 -4.22
C MET A 36 1.91 22.98 -3.97
N LYS A 37 1.84 23.40 -2.70
CA LYS A 37 1.73 24.80 -2.32
C LYS A 37 2.97 25.60 -2.72
N ASP A 38 4.16 25.07 -2.42
CA ASP A 38 5.40 25.84 -2.55
C ASP A 38 6.03 25.75 -3.95
N LEU A 39 5.76 24.67 -4.69
CA LEU A 39 6.36 24.41 -6.00
C LEU A 39 5.34 24.45 -7.16
N GLY A 40 4.06 24.68 -6.85
CA GLY A 40 2.96 24.58 -7.80
C GLY A 40 2.42 23.15 -7.95
N GLU A 41 1.17 23.06 -8.40
CA GLU A 41 0.39 21.82 -8.43
C GLU A 41 1.08 20.68 -9.21
N GLU A 42 1.52 20.94 -10.45
CA GLU A 42 2.12 19.91 -11.30
C GLU A 42 3.46 19.40 -10.74
N LYS A 43 4.37 20.33 -10.40
CA LYS A 43 5.70 19.98 -9.89
C LYS A 43 5.60 19.32 -8.52
N GLY A 44 4.69 19.79 -7.66
CA GLY A 44 4.43 19.19 -6.36
C GLY A 44 3.88 17.77 -6.46
N LYS A 45 2.90 17.53 -7.36
CA LYS A 45 2.39 16.19 -7.66
C LYS A 45 3.49 15.25 -8.18
N ALA A 46 4.30 15.72 -9.14
CA ALA A 46 5.38 14.93 -9.71
C ALA A 46 6.42 14.52 -8.65
N LEU A 47 6.84 15.45 -7.78
CA LEU A 47 7.76 15.15 -6.69
C LEU A 47 7.15 14.25 -5.63
N SER A 48 5.87 14.43 -5.30
CA SER A 48 5.15 13.54 -4.38
C SER A 48 5.11 12.12 -4.92
N LYS A 49 4.81 11.94 -6.22
CA LYS A 49 4.84 10.63 -6.88
C LYS A 49 6.24 10.02 -6.85
N LYS A 50 7.28 10.82 -7.12
CA LYS A 50 8.68 10.38 -7.02
C LYS A 50 9.05 9.89 -5.61
N ALA A 51 8.62 10.62 -4.57
CA ALA A 51 8.84 10.23 -3.18
C ALA A 51 8.12 8.92 -2.83
N VAL A 52 6.87 8.75 -3.30
CA VAL A 52 6.11 7.51 -3.14
C VAL A 52 6.78 6.34 -3.87
N SER A 53 7.30 6.55 -5.08
CA SER A 53 8.05 5.53 -5.81
C SER A 53 9.29 5.08 -5.02
N LEU A 54 10.07 6.03 -4.48
CA LEU A 54 11.21 5.70 -3.62
C LEU A 54 10.78 4.90 -2.38
N TYR A 55 9.68 5.30 -1.72
CA TYR A 55 9.12 4.55 -0.61
C TYR A 55 8.74 3.11 -1.01
N GLY A 56 8.03 2.94 -2.14
CA GLY A 56 7.69 1.63 -2.67
C GLY A 56 8.92 0.78 -2.99
N GLU A 57 9.98 1.37 -3.55
CA GLU A 57 11.25 0.65 -3.78
C GLU A 57 11.86 0.10 -2.49
N LEU A 58 11.84 0.88 -1.41
CA LEU A 58 12.36 0.44 -0.10
C LEU A 58 11.56 -0.76 0.43
N VAL A 59 10.23 -0.71 0.31
CA VAL A 59 9.33 -1.81 0.67
C VAL A 59 9.63 -3.06 -0.19
N GLY A 60 9.69 -2.90 -1.51
CA GLY A 60 9.94 -3.99 -2.45
C GLY A 60 11.32 -4.65 -2.26
N LYS A 61 12.37 -3.85 -2.03
CA LYS A 61 13.72 -4.35 -1.69
C LYS A 61 13.73 -5.11 -0.36
N GLY A 62 12.97 -4.65 0.63
CA GLY A 62 12.79 -5.36 1.89
C GLY A 62 12.10 -6.72 1.71
N ALA A 63 11.02 -6.78 0.93
CA ALA A 63 10.37 -8.03 0.57
C ALA A 63 11.31 -8.96 -0.21
N GLN A 64 12.07 -8.42 -1.18
CA GLN A 64 13.03 -9.17 -1.97
C GLN A 64 14.11 -9.81 -1.10
N ALA A 65 14.67 -9.06 -0.14
CA ALA A 65 15.65 -9.57 0.80
C ALA A 65 15.11 -10.73 1.64
N LYS A 66 13.87 -10.61 2.15
CA LYS A 66 13.20 -11.68 2.90
C LYS A 66 12.98 -12.94 2.06
N THR A 67 12.56 -12.80 0.80
CA THR A 67 12.37 -13.94 -0.10
C THR A 67 13.70 -14.62 -0.44
N LYS A 68 14.74 -13.83 -0.74
CA LYS A 68 16.10 -14.35 -0.97
C LYS A 68 16.67 -15.07 0.24
N ALA A 69 16.45 -14.57 1.45
CA ALA A 69 16.89 -15.21 2.69
C ALA A 69 16.26 -16.60 2.92
N LYS A 70 15.10 -16.86 2.30
CA LYS A 70 14.44 -18.18 2.30
C LYS A 70 14.91 -19.09 1.16
N GLY A 71 15.82 -18.64 0.29
CA GLY A 71 16.25 -19.39 -0.90
C GLY A 71 15.18 -19.52 -1.99
N LEU A 72 14.15 -18.66 -1.98
CA LEU A 72 13.02 -18.75 -2.90
C LEU A 72 13.21 -17.84 -4.13
N PRO A 73 12.71 -18.23 -5.31
CA PRO A 73 12.69 -17.35 -6.47
C PRO A 73 11.72 -16.18 -6.27
N LEU A 74 12.00 -15.04 -6.91
CA LEU A 74 11.23 -13.79 -6.76
C LEU A 74 9.92 -13.79 -7.56
N THR A 75 9.12 -14.84 -7.45
CA THR A 75 7.81 -14.92 -8.12
C THR A 75 6.74 -14.18 -7.33
N ARG A 76 5.58 -13.93 -7.96
CA ARG A 76 4.40 -13.34 -7.29
C ARG A 76 3.98 -14.18 -6.08
N GLU A 77 4.01 -15.50 -6.21
CA GLU A 77 3.58 -16.47 -5.19
C GLU A 77 4.47 -16.44 -3.96
N ASN A 78 5.74 -16.06 -4.13
CA ASN A 78 6.72 -15.96 -3.06
C ASN A 78 6.81 -14.56 -2.43
N TYR A 79 6.00 -13.60 -2.89
CA TYR A 79 5.91 -12.29 -2.26
C TYR A 79 5.23 -12.44 -0.89
N SER A 80 5.94 -12.04 0.17
CA SER A 80 5.38 -12.02 1.52
C SER A 80 4.60 -10.72 1.72
N GLU A 81 3.33 -10.83 2.09
CA GLU A 81 2.52 -9.67 2.47
C GLU A 81 3.25 -8.85 3.55
N ASP A 82 3.26 -7.53 3.34
CA ASP A 82 4.04 -6.58 4.13
C ASP A 82 3.16 -5.70 5.03
N LEU A 83 1.84 -5.76 4.86
CA LEU A 83 0.87 -4.98 5.61
C LEU A 83 0.29 -5.72 6.84
N PRO A 84 -0.01 -5.00 7.93
CA PRO A 84 -0.61 -5.60 9.12
C PRO A 84 -2.05 -6.04 8.84
N SER A 85 -2.35 -7.31 9.11
CA SER A 85 -3.69 -7.88 8.90
C SER A 85 -4.80 -7.17 9.69
N LEU A 86 -4.47 -6.60 10.85
CA LEU A 86 -5.42 -5.80 11.63
C LEU A 86 -5.81 -4.48 10.94
N GLY A 87 -4.98 -3.95 10.03
CA GLY A 87 -5.26 -2.72 9.28
C GLY A 87 -5.93 -2.93 7.92
N TRP A 88 -5.77 -4.13 7.33
CA TRP A 88 -6.26 -4.50 5.99
C TRP A 88 -7.08 -5.80 5.98
N GLY A 89 -7.69 -6.14 7.12
CA GLY A 89 -8.30 -7.46 7.36
C GLY A 89 -9.54 -7.77 6.52
N HIS A 90 -10.24 -6.76 5.97
CA HIS A 90 -11.38 -6.99 5.09
C HIS A 90 -10.96 -6.97 3.63
N SER A 91 -10.40 -8.09 3.19
CA SER A 91 -9.91 -8.26 1.83
C SER A 91 -9.97 -9.73 1.40
N GLU A 92 -10.13 -9.96 0.11
CA GLU A 92 -10.26 -11.31 -0.47
C GLU A 92 -9.44 -11.46 -1.75
N THR A 93 -9.16 -12.71 -2.11
CA THR A 93 -8.57 -13.06 -3.39
C THR A 93 -9.68 -13.60 -4.27
N VAL A 94 -9.84 -13.02 -5.45
CA VAL A 94 -10.85 -13.40 -6.44
C VAL A 94 -10.18 -13.80 -7.74
N GLU A 95 -10.88 -14.59 -8.55
CA GLU A 95 -10.51 -14.86 -9.93
C GLU A 95 -11.51 -14.15 -10.85
N VAL A 96 -11.00 -13.30 -11.74
CA VAL A 96 -11.80 -12.56 -12.72
C VAL A 96 -11.20 -12.86 -14.09
N GLU A 97 -11.95 -13.53 -14.96
CA GLU A 97 -11.48 -13.89 -16.32
C GLU A 97 -10.16 -14.68 -16.32
N GLY A 98 -10.00 -15.61 -15.36
CA GLY A 98 -8.77 -16.42 -15.19
C GLY A 98 -7.60 -15.67 -14.56
N GLU A 99 -7.79 -14.41 -14.14
CA GLU A 99 -6.78 -13.61 -13.46
C GLU A 99 -7.02 -13.55 -11.94
N LYS A 100 -6.03 -13.97 -11.15
CA LYS A 100 -6.05 -13.79 -9.68
C LYS A 100 -5.86 -12.32 -9.30
N ARG A 101 -6.84 -11.75 -8.62
CA ARG A 101 -6.85 -10.37 -8.13
C ARG A 101 -7.09 -10.30 -6.62
N ARG A 102 -6.68 -9.20 -6.00
CA ARG A 102 -6.95 -8.90 -4.58
C ARG A 102 -7.98 -7.79 -4.51
N ARG A 103 -9.09 -8.01 -3.81
CA ARG A 103 -10.06 -6.98 -3.44
C ARG A 103 -9.85 -6.53 -2.01
N VAL A 104 -9.86 -5.22 -1.78
CA VAL A 104 -9.74 -4.61 -0.46
C VAL A 104 -10.95 -3.71 -0.24
N TYR A 105 -11.79 -4.11 0.71
CA TYR A 105 -13.06 -3.44 1.02
C TYR A 105 -12.91 -2.35 2.08
N THR A 106 -11.86 -2.41 2.90
CA THR A 106 -11.56 -1.39 3.89
C THR A 106 -10.17 -0.82 3.68
N CYS A 107 -10.10 0.48 3.38
CA CYS A 107 -8.85 1.23 3.30
C CYS A 107 -8.92 2.44 4.24
N HIS A 108 -8.31 2.29 5.41
CA HIS A 108 -8.27 3.33 6.43
C HIS A 108 -7.54 4.60 5.94
N LEU A 109 -6.49 4.44 5.13
CA LEU A 109 -5.81 5.56 4.47
C LEU A 109 -6.79 6.36 3.59
N ALA A 110 -7.54 5.67 2.73
CA ALA A 110 -8.46 6.31 1.80
C ALA A 110 -9.61 7.02 2.51
N LYS A 111 -10.12 6.44 3.60
CA LYS A 111 -11.13 7.09 4.45
C LYS A 111 -10.64 8.47 4.91
N ILE A 112 -9.41 8.54 5.43
CA ILE A 112 -8.85 9.79 5.97
C ILE A 112 -8.63 10.82 4.87
N TRP A 113 -8.09 10.44 3.71
CA TRP A 113 -7.91 11.40 2.62
C TRP A 113 -9.22 11.91 2.03
N LYS A 114 -10.29 11.09 2.05
CA LYS A 114 -11.65 11.55 1.73
C LYS A 114 -12.18 12.54 2.77
N GLU A 115 -11.99 12.26 4.06
CA GLU A 115 -12.37 13.18 5.16
C GLU A 115 -11.62 14.51 5.09
N LEU A 116 -10.36 14.50 4.65
CA LEU A 116 -9.57 15.70 4.38
C LEU A 116 -9.96 16.44 3.10
N GLY A 117 -10.89 15.90 2.30
CA GLY A 117 -11.27 16.47 1.01
C GLY A 117 -10.16 16.46 -0.04
N ALA A 118 -9.23 15.50 0.03
CA ALA A 118 -8.07 15.42 -0.87
C ALA A 118 -7.80 13.99 -1.40
N PRO A 119 -8.80 13.33 -2.01
CA PRO A 119 -8.65 11.98 -2.55
C PRO A 119 -7.55 11.89 -3.62
N GLU A 120 -7.38 12.93 -4.44
CA GLU A 120 -6.36 13.00 -5.49
C GLU A 120 -4.94 13.04 -4.94
N VAL A 121 -4.74 13.66 -3.77
CA VAL A 121 -3.45 13.63 -3.06
C VAL A 121 -3.20 12.25 -2.49
N GLY A 122 -4.22 11.64 -1.89
CA GLY A 122 -4.16 10.26 -1.42
C GLY A 122 -3.84 9.28 -2.56
N ARG A 123 -4.40 9.51 -3.75
CA ARG A 123 -4.21 8.66 -4.92
C ARG A 123 -2.75 8.59 -5.39
N LEU A 124 -1.95 9.63 -5.10
CA LEU A 124 -0.50 9.61 -5.33
C LEU A 124 0.20 8.55 -4.48
N TYR A 125 -0.21 8.35 -3.23
CA TYR A 125 0.36 7.34 -2.34
C TYR A 125 0.13 5.93 -2.86
N CYS A 126 -1.05 5.67 -3.46
CA CYS A 126 -1.39 4.36 -4.00
C CYS A 126 -0.38 3.83 -5.05
N TYR A 127 0.47 4.69 -5.63
CA TYR A 127 1.55 4.26 -6.53
C TYR A 127 2.67 3.47 -5.84
N VAL A 128 2.65 3.37 -4.49
CA VAL A 128 3.54 2.50 -3.73
C VAL A 128 3.43 1.04 -4.16
N ASP A 129 2.23 0.57 -4.51
CA ASP A 129 2.02 -0.84 -4.89
C ASP A 129 2.69 -1.16 -6.23
N GLN A 130 2.61 -0.25 -7.21
CA GLN A 130 3.34 -0.40 -8.48
C GLN A 130 4.85 -0.44 -8.25
N ALA A 131 5.37 0.53 -7.51
CA ALA A 131 6.80 0.65 -7.26
C ALA A 131 7.35 -0.52 -6.44
N LYS A 132 6.62 -1.02 -5.43
CA LYS A 132 7.08 -2.14 -4.61
C LYS A 132 7.15 -3.45 -5.38
N TYR A 133 6.17 -3.74 -6.23
CA TYR A 133 6.19 -4.96 -7.04
C TYR A 133 7.29 -4.91 -8.10
N GLU A 134 7.51 -3.75 -8.74
CA GLU A 134 8.60 -3.56 -9.70
C GLU A 134 9.98 -3.72 -9.04
N ALA A 135 10.17 -3.15 -7.85
CA ALA A 135 11.42 -3.31 -7.10
C ALA A 135 11.63 -4.73 -6.56
N TYR A 136 10.54 -5.43 -6.21
CA TYR A 136 10.60 -6.83 -5.79
C TYR A 136 11.03 -7.74 -6.94
N ASN A 137 10.37 -7.63 -8.09
CA ASN A 137 10.71 -8.33 -9.33
C ASN A 137 10.35 -7.43 -10.54
N PRO A 138 11.34 -7.03 -11.37
CA PRO A 138 11.09 -6.14 -12.51
C PRO A 138 10.20 -6.76 -13.59
N ASP A 139 10.03 -8.09 -13.61
CA ASP A 139 9.12 -8.80 -14.51
C ASP A 139 7.66 -8.77 -14.01
N LEU A 140 7.38 -8.23 -12.82
CA LEU A 140 6.01 -8.05 -12.33
C LEU A 140 5.50 -6.64 -12.61
N VAL A 141 4.18 -6.54 -12.84
CA VAL A 141 3.46 -5.27 -12.92
C VAL A 141 2.21 -5.35 -12.05
N CYS A 142 2.10 -4.42 -11.10
CA CYS A 142 0.88 -4.24 -10.31
C CYS A 142 -0.02 -3.21 -10.97
N VAL A 143 -1.33 -3.47 -10.99
CA VAL A 143 -2.34 -2.57 -11.58
C VAL A 143 -3.49 -2.43 -10.60
N HIS A 144 -3.89 -1.18 -10.33
CA HIS A 144 -5.18 -0.90 -9.69
C HIS A 144 -6.25 -0.92 -10.76
N VAL A 145 -7.04 -1.99 -10.80
CA VAL A 145 -8.18 -2.12 -11.72
C VAL A 145 -9.37 -1.32 -11.20
N LYS A 146 -9.50 -1.22 -9.88
CA LYS A 146 -10.45 -0.36 -9.17
C LYS A 146 -9.74 0.33 -8.01
N ASN A 147 -10.17 1.55 -7.68
CA ASN A 147 -9.66 2.27 -6.54
C ASN A 147 -10.74 3.13 -5.88
N VAL A 148 -10.89 2.98 -4.56
CA VAL A 148 -11.89 3.71 -3.80
C VAL A 148 -11.72 5.23 -3.83
N LEU A 149 -10.50 5.74 -4.06
CA LEU A 149 -10.23 7.17 -4.24
C LEU A 149 -10.59 7.68 -5.63
N ASP A 150 -10.71 6.78 -6.61
CA ASP A 150 -11.18 7.08 -7.98
C ASP A 150 -12.71 6.99 -8.08
N GLY A 151 -13.40 6.65 -6.99
CA GLY A 151 -14.87 6.56 -6.90
C GLY A 151 -15.42 5.13 -6.86
N ASP A 152 -14.57 4.11 -6.97
CA ASP A 152 -15.01 2.70 -6.89
C ASP A 152 -15.49 2.30 -5.49
N PRO A 153 -16.33 1.25 -5.39
CA PRO A 153 -16.78 0.73 -4.09
C PRO A 153 -15.66 0.04 -3.27
N TYR A 154 -14.57 -0.37 -3.91
CA TYR A 154 -13.43 -1.05 -3.28
C TYR A 154 -12.17 -0.90 -4.13
N CYS A 155 -11.01 -1.19 -3.55
CA CYS A 155 -9.79 -1.34 -4.34
C CYS A 155 -9.69 -2.75 -4.91
N GLU A 156 -9.24 -2.89 -6.16
CA GLU A 156 -8.95 -4.18 -6.79
C GLU A 156 -7.57 -4.11 -7.43
N LEU A 157 -6.66 -4.99 -6.99
CA LEU A 157 -5.28 -5.07 -7.49
C LEU A 157 -5.07 -6.35 -8.30
N ALA A 158 -4.43 -6.20 -9.45
CA ALA A 158 -3.94 -7.29 -10.28
C ALA A 158 -2.40 -7.24 -10.34
N VAL A 159 -1.72 -8.36 -10.18
CA VAL A 159 -0.25 -8.45 -10.34
C VAL A 159 0.06 -9.42 -11.47
N ARG A 160 0.56 -8.90 -12.58
CA ARG A 160 0.79 -9.66 -13.81
C ARG A 160 2.29 -9.82 -14.04
N SER A 161 2.67 -10.85 -14.77
CA SER A 161 4.01 -10.88 -15.37
C SER A 161 4.00 -10.01 -16.63
N LYS A 162 5.04 -9.20 -16.82
CA LYS A 162 5.33 -8.55 -18.10
C LYS A 162 5.61 -9.68 -19.09
N LYS A 163 4.74 -9.89 -20.09
CA LYS A 163 5.02 -10.85 -21.17
C LYS A 163 6.33 -10.39 -21.84
N LYS A 164 7.27 -11.31 -21.98
CA LYS A 164 8.41 -11.13 -22.89
C LYS A 164 7.93 -11.24 -24.33
#